data_AF-A0A1G2SZ40-F1
#
_entry.id   AF-A0A1G2SZ40-F1
#
_cell.length_a   1.000
_cell.length_b   1.000
_cell.length_c   1.000
_cell.angle_alpha   90.00
_cell.angle_beta   90.00
_cell.angle_gamma   90.00
#
_symmetry.space_group_name_H-M   'P 1'
#
loop_
_entity.id
_entity.type
_entity.pdbx_description
1 polymer ?
#
loop_
_entity_poly.entity_id
_entity_poly.type
_entity_poly.pdbx_seq_one_letter_code
_entity_poly.pdbx_strand_id
1 'polypeptide(L)'
;MAQFRYEGFLINGQIKFSRMISLDEVKSFALEVKQGDEGTKFKFMVVRSCGTNQFGIAFTYEYDGMKKSSEEIMYKMTDKLLRRFGREVNWDITNGFWAIE
;
A
#
# COMPACT_ATOMS: atom_id res chain seq x y z
N MET A 1 -1.12 33.48 -6.02
CA MET A 1 -1.63 32.42 -5.11
C MET A 1 -1.41 31.09 -5.80
N ALA A 2 -0.60 30.21 -5.21
CA ALA A 2 -0.40 28.87 -5.77
C ALA A 2 -1.71 28.09 -5.62
N GLN A 3 -2.30 27.72 -6.75
CA GLN A 3 -3.49 26.88 -6.79
C GLN A 3 -3.01 25.45 -6.54
N PHE A 4 -3.15 24.97 -5.30
CA PHE A 4 -2.90 23.57 -4.99
C PHE A 4 -3.90 22.72 -5.78
N ARG A 5 -3.43 22.04 -6.83
CA ARG A 5 -4.19 20.97 -7.46
C ARG A 5 -3.92 19.70 -6.66
N TYR A 6 -4.98 19.13 -6.12
CA TYR A 6 -4.95 17.78 -5.57
C TYR A 6 -4.74 16.81 -6.74
N GLU A 7 -3.50 16.50 -7.09
CA GLU A 7 -3.20 15.59 -8.19
C GLU A 7 -3.51 14.14 -7.79
N GLY A 8 -4.54 13.57 -8.42
CA GLY A 8 -4.84 12.14 -8.37
C GLY A 8 -5.56 11.66 -7.10
N PHE A 9 -6.50 10.73 -7.27
CA PHE A 9 -7.08 10.00 -6.15
C PHE A 9 -6.14 8.84 -5.80
N LEU A 10 -5.57 8.85 -4.60
CA LEU A 10 -4.69 7.77 -4.13
C LEU A 10 -5.45 6.82 -3.21
N ILE A 11 -5.15 5.54 -3.35
CA ILE A 11 -5.60 4.49 -2.43
C ILE A 11 -4.43 4.13 -1.52
N ASN A 12 -4.63 4.20 -0.20
CA ASN A 12 -3.67 3.73 0.80
C ASN A 12 -4.18 2.47 1.48
N GLY A 13 -3.29 1.49 1.60
CA GLY A 13 -3.50 0.35 2.48
C GLY A 13 -2.35 0.17 3.44
N GLN A 14 -2.66 -0.31 4.64
CA GLN A 14 -1.64 -0.73 5.58
C GLN A 14 -1.93 -2.09 6.21
N ILE A 15 -0.85 -2.83 6.42
CA ILE A 15 -0.84 -4.15 7.05
C ILE A 15 0.15 -4.09 8.19
N LYS A 16 -0.32 -4.41 9.40
CA LYS A 16 0.50 -4.41 10.62
C LYS A 16 1.09 -5.80 10.88
N PHE A 17 2.28 -5.84 11.44
CA PHE A 17 3.04 -7.04 11.78
C PHE A 17 3.58 -6.93 13.20
N SER A 18 3.57 -8.06 13.92
CA SER A 18 4.18 -8.25 15.25
C SER A 18 5.68 -8.55 15.20
N ARG A 19 6.22 -8.81 14.01
CA ARG A 19 7.65 -9.09 13.78
C ARG A 19 8.31 -8.02 12.92
N MET A 20 9.61 -7.87 13.06
CA MET A 20 10.40 -7.07 12.13
C MET A 20 10.49 -7.78 10.77
N ILE A 21 10.25 -7.01 9.71
CA ILE A 21 10.46 -7.42 8.32
C ILE A 21 11.66 -6.62 7.81
N SER A 22 12.59 -7.27 7.13
CA SER A 22 13.79 -6.59 6.64
C SER A 22 13.45 -5.62 5.50
N LEU A 23 14.18 -4.51 5.41
CA LEU A 23 13.97 -3.53 4.34
C LEU A 23 14.20 -4.14 2.95
N ASP A 24 15.11 -5.11 2.82
CA ASP A 24 15.41 -5.76 1.54
C ASP A 24 14.26 -6.66 1.07
N GLU A 25 13.58 -7.36 1.98
CA GLU A 25 12.37 -8.12 1.65
C GLU A 25 11.24 -7.20 1.19
N VAL A 26 11.04 -6.05 1.86
CA VAL A 26 10.04 -5.07 1.45
C VAL A 26 10.35 -4.48 0.07
N LYS A 27 11.62 -4.17 -0.20
CA LYS A 27 12.07 -3.69 -1.51
C LYS A 27 11.85 -4.73 -2.61
N SER A 28 12.22 -5.99 -2.36
CA SER A 28 11.97 -7.10 -3.30
C SER A 28 10.49 -7.19 -3.63
N PHE A 29 9.64 -7.18 -2.62
CA PHE A 29 8.20 -7.26 -2.80
C PHE A 29 7.62 -6.05 -3.56
N ALA A 30 8.10 -4.84 -3.27
CA ALA A 30 7.68 -3.64 -4.00
C ALA A 30 8.02 -3.71 -5.50
N LEU A 31 9.19 -4.29 -5.84
CA LEU A 31 9.58 -4.51 -7.24
C LEU A 31 8.68 -5.55 -7.93
N GLU A 32 8.41 -6.67 -7.26
CA GLU A 32 7.50 -7.73 -7.75
C GLU A 32 6.09 -7.16 -8.04
N VAL A 33 5.56 -6.37 -7.11
CA VAL A 33 4.25 -5.72 -7.23
C VAL A 33 4.20 -4.73 -8.38
N LYS A 34 5.24 -3.90 -8.53
CA LYS A 34 5.33 -2.89 -9.60
C LYS A 34 5.30 -3.52 -11.00
N GLN A 35 5.79 -4.75 -11.15
CA GLN A 35 5.87 -5.44 -12.43
C GLN A 35 4.61 -6.27 -12.78
N GLY A 36 3.78 -6.64 -11.79
CA GLY A 36 2.79 -7.71 -11.94
C GLY A 36 1.31 -7.33 -11.90
N ASP A 37 0.94 -6.06 -11.74
CA ASP A 37 -0.49 -5.67 -11.65
C ASP A 37 -0.95 -4.79 -12.82
N GLU A 38 -1.56 -5.43 -13.82
CA GLU A 38 -2.29 -4.74 -14.88
C GLU A 38 -3.53 -4.01 -14.32
N GLY A 39 -3.66 -2.73 -14.69
CA GLY A 39 -4.81 -1.89 -14.34
C GLY A 39 -4.69 -1.10 -13.04
N THR A 40 -3.53 -1.09 -12.38
CA THR A 40 -3.25 -0.23 -11.21
C THR A 40 -1.84 0.31 -11.28
N LYS A 41 -1.64 1.62 -11.13
CA LYS A 41 -0.28 2.19 -11.08
C LYS A 41 0.21 2.22 -9.64
N PHE A 42 1.07 1.27 -9.30
CA PHE A 42 1.82 1.31 -8.04
C PHE A 42 2.65 2.60 -7.95
N LYS A 43 2.52 3.34 -6.84
CA LYS A 43 3.32 4.54 -6.58
C LYS A 43 4.53 4.20 -5.71
N PHE A 44 4.27 3.85 -4.47
CA PHE A 44 5.30 3.54 -3.49
C PHE A 44 4.79 2.65 -2.36
N MET A 45 5.75 2.12 -1.60
CA MET A 45 5.52 1.35 -0.39
C MET A 45 6.44 1.90 0.70
N VAL A 46 5.93 1.98 1.92
CA VAL A 46 6.67 2.48 3.09
C VAL A 46 6.56 1.50 4.24
N VAL A 47 7.60 1.45 5.06
CA VAL A 47 7.59 0.78 6.36
C VAL A 47 7.41 1.85 7.42
N ARG A 48 6.47 1.65 8.35
CA ARG A 48 6.18 2.57 9.45
C ARG A 48 6.12 1.84 10.78
N SER A 49 6.37 2.55 11.88
CA SER A 49 5.94 2.08 13.20
C SER A 49 4.43 2.32 13.35
N CYS A 50 3.72 1.31 13.85
CA CYS A 50 2.26 1.35 14.09
C CYS A 50 1.89 1.32 15.57
N GLY A 51 2.87 1.10 16.46
CA GLY A 51 2.69 0.98 17.90
C GLY A 51 3.86 0.27 18.56
N THR A 52 3.75 0.00 19.86
CA THR A 52 4.77 -0.75 20.61
C THR A 52 4.95 -2.14 19.98
N ASN A 53 6.15 -2.42 19.48
CA ASN A 53 6.50 -3.66 18.78
C ASN A 53 5.59 -4.01 17.59
N GLN A 54 4.95 -3.00 16.99
CA GLN A 54 4.15 -3.18 15.78
C GLN A 54 4.72 -2.35 14.64
N PHE A 55 5.00 -3.03 13.54
CA PHE A 55 5.46 -2.42 12.30
C PHE A 55 4.35 -2.53 11.26
N GLY A 56 4.32 -1.63 10.29
CA GLY A 56 3.36 -1.67 9.21
C GLY A 56 4.03 -1.49 7.86
N ILE A 57 3.60 -2.28 6.88
CA ILE A 57 3.88 -2.00 5.47
C ILE A 57 2.65 -1.28 4.93
N ALA A 58 2.83 -0.02 4.52
CA ALA A 58 1.81 0.74 3.83
C ALA A 58 2.13 0.84 2.34
N PHE A 59 1.11 0.78 1.49
CA PHE A 59 1.23 0.75 0.04
C PHE A 59 0.26 1.73 -0.59
N THR A 60 0.68 2.34 -1.69
CA THR A 60 -0.07 3.40 -2.37
C THR A 60 -0.21 3.14 -3.86
N TYR A 61 -1.44 3.30 -4.34
CA TYR A 61 -1.80 3.19 -5.76
C TYR A 61 -2.45 4.47 -6.26
N GLU A 62 -2.18 4.81 -7.52
CA GLU A 62 -3.00 5.76 -8.28
C GLU A 62 -4.31 5.07 -8.66
N TYR A 63 -5.44 5.68 -8.31
CA TYR A 63 -6.74 5.24 -8.75
C TYR A 63 -7.15 6.01 -10.01
N ASP A 64 -7.33 5.29 -11.12
CA ASP A 64 -7.75 5.88 -12.40
C ASP A 64 -9.27 5.89 -12.59
N GLY A 65 -10.04 5.38 -11.63
CA GLY A 65 -11.51 5.42 -11.62
C GLY A 65 -12.21 4.54 -12.66
N MET A 66 -11.48 3.78 -13.50
CA MET A 66 -12.08 3.18 -14.71
C MET A 66 -12.07 1.66 -14.78
N LYS A 67 -11.29 0.93 -13.96
CA LYS A 67 -11.09 -0.52 -14.19
C LYS A 67 -11.38 -1.47 -13.03
N LYS A 68 -11.22 -1.05 -11.77
CA LYS A 68 -11.42 -1.88 -10.57
C LYS A 68 -11.98 -1.01 -9.45
N SER A 69 -12.69 -1.58 -8.48
CA SER A 69 -13.00 -0.83 -7.26
C SER A 69 -11.73 -0.66 -6.42
N SER A 70 -11.66 0.41 -5.61
CA SER A 70 -10.53 0.59 -4.68
C SER A 70 -10.38 -0.61 -3.75
N GLU A 71 -11.50 -1.19 -3.34
CA GLU A 71 -11.59 -2.36 -2.48
C GLU A 71 -10.99 -3.63 -3.12
N GLU A 72 -11.23 -3.88 -4.41
CA GLU A 72 -10.63 -5.01 -5.13
C GLU A 72 -9.10 -4.91 -5.19
N ILE A 73 -8.59 -3.70 -5.45
CA ILE A 73 -7.14 -3.42 -5.47
C ILE A 73 -6.54 -3.71 -4.09
N MET A 74 -7.22 -3.22 -3.05
CA MET A 74 -6.84 -3.41 -1.66
C MET A 74 -6.81 -4.88 -1.25
N TYR A 75 -7.86 -5.64 -1.56
CA TYR A 75 -7.93 -7.07 -1.23
C TYR A 75 -6.84 -7.87 -1.95
N LYS A 76 -6.62 -7.60 -3.25
CA LYS A 76 -5.57 -8.29 -4.01
C LYS A 76 -4.19 -8.03 -3.44
N MET A 77 -3.88 -6.77 -3.11
CA MET A 77 -2.59 -6.41 -2.52
C MET A 77 -2.42 -7.02 -1.12
N THR A 78 -3.49 -7.01 -0.34
CA THR A 78 -3.50 -7.60 0.99
C THR A 78 -3.23 -9.09 0.94
N ASP A 79 -3.87 -9.82 0.03
CA ASP A 79 -3.63 -11.26 -0.16
C ASP A 79 -2.17 -11.54 -0.54
N LYS A 80 -1.57 -10.75 -1.46
CA LYS A 80 -0.15 -10.88 -1.81
C LYS A 80 0.77 -10.67 -0.59
N LEU A 81 0.51 -9.64 0.21
CA LEU A 81 1.28 -9.36 1.41
C LEU A 81 1.14 -10.47 2.46
N LEU A 82 -0.08 -10.97 2.68
CA LEU A 82 -0.34 -12.07 3.62
C LEU A 82 0.34 -13.37 3.19
N ARG A 83 0.34 -13.69 1.88
CA ARG A 83 1.07 -14.86 1.35
C ARG A 83 2.58 -14.72 1.52
N ARG A 84 3.13 -13.50 1.38
CA ARG A 84 4.57 -13.26 1.48
C ARG A 84 5.08 -13.20 2.92
N PHE A 85 4.32 -12.56 3.81
CA PHE A 85 4.80 -12.19 5.15
C PHE A 85 4.10 -12.92 6.31
N GLY A 86 3.01 -13.64 6.04
CA GLY A 86 2.26 -14.43 7.03
C GLY A 86 0.99 -13.74 7.56
N ARG A 87 0.11 -14.51 8.22
CA ARG A 87 -1.22 -14.07 8.72
C ARG A 87 -1.21 -13.58 10.18
N GLU A 88 -0.21 -12.80 10.59
CA GLU A 88 -0.14 -12.20 11.94
C GLU A 88 -0.68 -10.76 11.98
N VAL A 89 -1.71 -10.46 11.19
CA VAL A 89 -1.97 -9.08 10.73
C VAL A 89 -3.29 -8.51 11.26
N ASN A 90 -3.22 -7.29 11.79
CA ASN A 90 -4.37 -6.37 11.87
C ASN A 90 -4.35 -5.40 10.69
N TRP A 91 -5.45 -5.35 9.95
CA TRP A 91 -5.63 -4.51 8.76
C TRP A 91 -6.24 -3.16 9.09
N ASP A 92 -5.86 -2.13 8.34
CA ASP A 92 -6.49 -0.82 8.37
C ASP A 92 -6.40 -0.21 6.96
N ILE A 93 -7.54 0.23 6.44
CA ILE A 93 -7.66 0.75 5.08
C ILE A 93 -8.06 2.21 5.18
N THR A 94 -7.27 3.09 4.57
CA THR A 94 -7.63 4.49 4.40
C THR A 94 -7.79 4.75 2.92
N ASN A 95 -9.05 4.76 2.46
CA ASN A 95 -9.39 5.14 1.09
C ASN A 95 -9.38 6.66 0.97
N GLY A 96 -8.77 7.18 -0.10
CA GLY A 96 -8.83 8.60 -0.45
C GLY A 96 -7.96 9.48 0.43
N PHE A 97 -6.65 9.47 0.18
CA PHE A 97 -5.74 10.45 0.77
C PHE A 97 -5.05 11.27 -0.33
N TRP A 98 -4.64 12.48 0.01
CA TRP A 98 -3.89 13.35 -0.87
C TRP A 98 -2.43 13.35 -0.42
N ALA A 99 -1.53 12.93 -1.31
CA ALA A 99 -0.10 13.17 -1.14
C ALA A 99 0.19 14.60 -1.67
N ILE A 100 0.88 15.40 -0.88
CA ILE A 100 1.41 16.71 -1.30
C ILE A 100 2.92 16.51 -1.50
N GLU A 101 3.40 16.74 -2.71
CA GLU A 101 4.84 16.72 -3.03
C GLU A 101 5.55 17.99 -2.53
#